data_AF-A0A959XID3-F1
#
_entry.id   AF-A0A959XID3-F1
#
_cell.length_a   1.000
_cell.length_b   1.000
_cell.length_c   1.000
_cell.angle_alpha   90.00
_cell.angle_beta   90.00
_cell.angle_gamma   90.00
#
_symmetry.space_group_name_H-M   'P 1'
#
loop_
_entity.id
_entity.type
_entity.pdbx_description
1 polymer ?
#
loop_
_entity_poly.entity_id
_entity_poly.type
_entity_poly.pdbx_seq_one_letter_code
_entity_poly.pdbx_strand_id
1 'polypeptide(L)'
;MRTRAITLLATVLATVRHGADSVTATLRFVDLRAGHWQDFSLRVRSDRPFRRAIVTVDPAHPGGRDRLLDRAEHRLACPGLHHDVDYAADTVRIVLPRTCAGGPAWVRVALATYLFRTQDTISDNPHDDGPVPSYTRRLEPPGQRGRPSEAAQAGQAP
;
A
#
# COMPACT_ATOMS: atom_id res chain seq x y z
N MET A 1 -10.08 12.65 32.74
CA MET A 1 -9.50 11.77 31.69
C MET A 1 -9.73 12.42 30.34
N ARG A 2 -8.68 12.83 29.63
CA ARG A 2 -8.82 13.38 28.26
C ARG A 2 -8.67 12.22 27.27
N THR A 3 -9.73 11.93 26.53
CA THR A 3 -9.71 11.02 25.39
C THR A 3 -8.72 11.56 24.37
N ARG A 4 -7.55 10.93 24.23
CA ARG A 4 -6.63 11.26 23.14
C ARG A 4 -7.26 10.73 21.86
N ALA A 5 -7.62 11.63 20.95
CA ALA A 5 -8.07 11.27 19.62
C ALA A 5 -7.04 10.33 18.97
N ILE A 6 -7.52 9.24 18.37
CA ILE A 6 -6.70 8.32 17.60
C ILE A 6 -6.27 9.08 16.34
N THR A 7 -5.08 9.66 16.35
CA THR A 7 -4.48 10.20 15.13
C THR A 7 -4.17 8.99 14.25
N LEU A 8 -5.02 8.79 13.24
CA LEU A 8 -4.77 7.82 12.18
C LEU A 8 -3.47 8.19 11.49
N LEU A 9 -2.72 7.16 11.08
CA LEU A 9 -1.59 7.34 10.18
C LEU A 9 -2.18 7.79 8.83
N ALA A 10 -2.35 9.10 8.67
CA ALA A 10 -2.92 9.69 7.49
C ALA A 10 -1.77 10.18 6.61
N THR A 11 -1.67 9.61 5.42
CA THR A 11 -0.78 10.12 4.38
C THR A 11 -1.35 11.45 3.90
N VAL A 12 -0.62 12.53 4.10
CA VAL A 12 -1.06 13.88 3.69
C VAL A 12 -0.61 14.21 2.28
N LEU A 13 0.51 13.64 1.85
CA LEU A 13 1.05 13.86 0.52
C LEU A 13 1.81 12.62 0.06
N ALA A 14 1.54 12.21 -1.18
CA ALA A 14 2.33 11.23 -1.89
C ALA A 14 2.87 11.85 -3.16
N THR A 15 4.19 11.83 -3.35
CA THR A 15 4.82 12.25 -4.60
C THR A 15 5.53 11.06 -5.24
N VAL A 16 5.43 10.96 -6.56
CA VAL A 16 6.15 9.96 -7.34
C VAL A 16 6.92 10.66 -8.44
N ARG A 17 8.22 10.36 -8.52
CA ARG A 17 9.11 10.82 -9.58
C ARG A 17 9.62 9.62 -10.37
N HIS A 18 9.37 9.64 -11.67
CA HIS A 18 9.98 8.71 -12.62
C HIS A 18 11.17 9.42 -13.29
N GLY A 19 12.39 9.07 -12.87
CA GLY A 19 13.63 9.59 -13.44
C GLY A 19 14.24 8.63 -14.45
N ALA A 20 15.41 9.02 -14.99
CA ALA A 20 16.14 8.18 -15.93
C ALA A 20 16.52 6.81 -15.34
N ASP A 21 16.91 6.80 -14.05
CA ASP A 21 17.50 5.62 -13.39
C ASP A 21 16.59 4.96 -12.35
N SER A 22 15.53 5.64 -11.89
CA SER A 22 14.71 5.13 -10.80
C SER A 22 13.28 5.66 -10.80
N VAL A 23 12.40 4.90 -10.15
CA VAL A 23 11.10 5.35 -9.68
C VAL A 23 11.24 5.63 -8.19
N THR A 24 11.08 6.89 -7.80
CA THR A 24 11.12 7.32 -6.40
C THR A 24 9.71 7.66 -5.93
N ALA A 25 9.28 7.08 -4.82
CA ALA A 25 8.08 7.48 -4.12
C ALA A 25 8.44 8.11 -2.77
N THR A 26 7.81 9.23 -2.45
CA THR A 26 7.92 9.88 -1.14
C THR A 26 6.54 10.05 -0.56
N LEU A 27 6.31 9.42 0.60
CA LEU A 27 5.10 9.51 1.40
C LEU A 27 5.38 10.45 2.56
N ARG A 28 4.49 11.41 2.80
CA ARG A 28 4.51 12.29 3.98
C ARG A 28 3.26 12.04 4.81
N PHE A 29 3.44 11.93 6.11
CA PHE A 29 2.37 11.63 7.05
C PHE A 29 2.09 12.82 7.97
N VAL A 30 0.91 12.80 8.59
CA VAL A 30 0.60 13.75 9.69
C VAL A 30 1.42 13.41 10.93
N ASP A 31 1.65 12.11 11.15
CA ASP A 31 2.24 11.57 12.38
C ASP A 31 2.80 10.18 12.09
N LEU A 32 4.04 10.12 11.58
CA LEU A 32 4.76 8.87 11.36
C LEU A 32 5.44 8.47 12.66
N ARG A 33 5.08 7.32 13.22
CA ARG A 33 5.62 6.86 14.51
C ARG A 33 6.32 5.52 14.39
N ALA A 34 7.43 5.39 15.12
CA ALA A 34 8.05 4.10 15.36
C ALA A 34 7.22 3.28 16.36
N GLY A 35 7.57 2.00 16.52
CA GLY A 35 7.03 1.13 17.58
C GLY A 35 5.76 0.35 17.21
N HIS A 36 5.29 0.45 15.97
CA HIS A 36 4.22 -0.38 15.42
C HIS A 36 4.65 -1.02 14.11
N TRP A 37 4.03 -2.15 13.78
CA TRP A 37 4.24 -2.79 12.50
C TRP A 37 3.55 -2.01 11.40
N GLN A 38 4.31 -1.57 10.40
CA GLN A 38 3.85 -0.76 9.29
C GLN A 38 4.45 -1.27 7.98
N ASP A 39 3.63 -1.34 6.94
CA ASP A 39 4.08 -1.63 5.58
C ASP A 39 3.78 -0.45 4.66
N PHE A 40 4.80 0.02 3.93
CA PHE A 40 4.69 1.03 2.89
C PHE A 40 4.97 0.37 1.54
N SER A 41 3.99 0.36 0.64
CA SER A 41 4.04 -0.41 -0.60
C SER A 41 4.00 0.51 -1.82
N LEU A 42 5.02 0.40 -2.68
CA LEU A 42 5.05 0.96 -4.03
C LEU A 42 4.82 -0.14 -5.06
N ARG A 43 3.67 -0.14 -5.71
CA ARG A 43 3.33 -1.04 -6.81
C ARG A 43 3.57 -0.33 -8.13
N VAL A 44 4.35 -0.94 -9.02
CA VAL A 44 4.69 -0.43 -10.34
C VAL A 44 4.14 -1.36 -11.41
N ARG A 45 3.31 -0.81 -12.29
CA ARG A 45 2.84 -1.42 -13.53
C ARG A 45 3.41 -0.66 -14.71
N SER A 46 3.82 -1.36 -15.76
CA SER A 46 4.41 -0.77 -16.96
C SER A 46 4.17 -1.69 -18.16
N ASP A 47 4.89 -1.45 -19.25
CA ASP A 47 5.12 -2.38 -20.36
C ASP A 47 6.01 -3.57 -19.97
N ARG A 48 6.46 -3.60 -18.72
CA ARG A 48 7.32 -4.64 -18.13
C ARG A 48 6.56 -5.40 -17.04
N PRO A 49 7.11 -6.52 -16.54
CA PRO A 49 6.47 -7.28 -15.49
C PRO A 49 6.21 -6.43 -14.24
N PHE A 50 5.06 -6.66 -13.61
CA PHE A 50 4.68 -6.01 -12.35
C PHE A 50 5.77 -6.14 -11.29
N ARG A 51 5.96 -5.06 -10.53
CA ARG A 51 6.87 -5.02 -9.38
C ARG A 51 6.19 -4.37 -8.19
N ARG A 52 6.48 -4.88 -7.00
CA ARG A 52 6.04 -4.30 -5.74
C ARG A 52 7.24 -4.15 -4.81
N ALA A 53 7.65 -2.92 -4.55
CA ALA A 53 8.60 -2.62 -3.48
C ALA A 53 7.81 -2.42 -2.18
N ILE A 54 8.24 -3.07 -1.10
CA ILE A 54 7.64 -2.94 0.22
C ILE A 54 8.74 -2.54 1.20
N VAL A 55 8.46 -1.52 2.00
CA VAL A 55 9.23 -1.18 3.20
C VAL A 55 8.40 -1.61 4.40
N THR A 56 8.93 -2.51 5.21
CA THR A 56 8.31 -2.96 6.46
C THR A 56 9.09 -2.38 7.63
N VAL A 57 8.41 -1.63 8.49
CA VAL A 57 8.91 -1.12 9.77
C VAL A 57 8.27 -1.93 10.88
N ASP A 58 9.06 -2.29 11.89
CA ASP A 58 8.60 -2.97 13.09
C ASP A 58 9.43 -2.53 14.30
N PRO A 59 9.03 -2.83 15.55
CA PRO A 59 9.77 -2.40 16.75
C PRO A 59 11.24 -2.86 16.78
N ALA A 60 11.57 -3.98 16.15
CA ALA A 60 12.95 -4.47 16.07
C ALA A 60 13.75 -3.81 14.94
N HIS A 61 13.06 -3.28 13.92
CA HIS A 61 13.66 -2.61 12.77
C HIS A 61 13.00 -1.24 12.53
N PRO A 62 13.24 -0.25 13.41
CA PRO A 62 12.61 1.07 13.26
C PRO A 62 13.07 1.79 11.99
N GLY A 63 14.27 1.51 11.48
CA GLY A 63 14.73 2.04 10.19
C GLY A 63 14.09 1.41 8.96
N GLY A 64 13.31 0.33 9.15
CA GLY A 64 12.68 -0.42 8.07
C GLY A 64 13.55 -1.51 7.45
N ARG A 65 12.90 -2.38 6.68
CA ARG A 65 13.51 -3.38 5.80
C ARG A 65 12.78 -3.38 4.48
N ASP A 66 13.50 -3.47 3.37
CA ASP A 66 12.88 -3.52 2.05
C ASP A 66 12.90 -4.91 1.41
N ARG A 67 11.94 -5.11 0.50
CA ARG A 67 11.89 -6.24 -0.41
C ARG A 67 11.22 -5.84 -1.71
N LEU A 68 11.69 -6.45 -2.81
CA LEU A 68 11.04 -6.39 -4.11
C LEU A 68 10.32 -7.71 -4.37
N LEU A 69 9.05 -7.63 -4.76
CA LEU A 69 8.22 -8.78 -5.10
C LEU A 69 7.74 -8.71 -6.55
N ASP A 70 7.57 -9.87 -7.17
CA ASP A 70 6.86 -10.01 -8.43
C ASP A 70 5.33 -10.13 -8.23
N ARG A 71 4.59 -10.45 -9.28
CA ARG A 71 3.12 -10.60 -9.21
C ARG A 71 2.68 -11.82 -8.40
N ALA A 72 3.51 -12.85 -8.34
CA ALA A 72 3.27 -14.08 -7.60
C ALA A 72 3.81 -14.00 -6.17
N GLU A 73 4.18 -12.80 -5.70
CA GLU A 73 4.74 -12.52 -4.38
C GLU A 73 6.09 -13.24 -4.13
N HIS A 74 6.80 -13.64 -5.19
CA HIS A 74 8.17 -14.13 -5.06
C HIS A 74 9.13 -12.96 -4.82
N ARG A 75 10.08 -13.16 -3.90
CA ARG A 75 11.13 -12.18 -3.64
C ARG A 75 12.13 -12.15 -4.79
N LEU A 76 12.39 -10.95 -5.29
CA LEU A 76 13.39 -10.67 -6.31
C LEU A 76 14.60 -10.00 -5.69
N ALA A 77 15.79 -10.35 -6.18
CA ALA A 77 16.99 -9.58 -5.89
C ALA A 77 16.94 -8.26 -6.66
N CYS A 78 17.22 -7.16 -5.98
CA CYS A 78 17.34 -5.84 -6.61
C CYS A 78 18.47 -5.05 -5.97
N PRO A 79 19.70 -5.14 -6.50
CA PRO A 79 20.79 -4.28 -6.09
C PRO A 79 20.40 -2.81 -6.30
N GLY A 80 20.46 -2.01 -5.24
CA GLY A 80 20.13 -0.59 -5.27
C GLY A 80 18.68 -0.24 -4.93
N LEU A 81 17.79 -1.22 -4.71
CA LEU A 81 16.56 -0.94 -3.96
C LEU A 81 16.99 -0.44 -2.58
N HIS A 82 16.47 0.71 -2.19
CA HIS A 82 16.70 1.27 -0.87
C HIS A 82 15.53 2.14 -0.46
N HIS A 83 15.50 2.43 0.83
CA HIS A 83 14.48 3.25 1.45
C HIS A 83 15.08 4.11 2.55
N ASP A 84 14.28 5.06 3.01
CA ASP A 84 14.63 5.99 4.07
C ASP A 84 13.37 6.30 4.88
N VAL A 85 13.44 6.17 6.19
CA VAL A 85 12.33 6.42 7.12
C VAL A 85 12.79 7.52 8.08
N ASP A 86 12.25 8.73 7.88
CA ASP A 86 12.56 9.90 8.69
C ASP A 86 11.35 10.25 9.55
N TYR A 87 11.41 9.85 10.82
CA TYR A 87 10.39 10.12 11.83
C TYR A 87 10.37 11.59 12.28
N ALA A 88 11.45 12.35 12.09
CA ALA A 88 11.47 13.76 12.45
C ALA A 88 10.81 14.62 11.36
N ALA A 89 10.94 14.21 10.09
CA ALA A 89 10.31 14.86 8.95
C ALA A 89 8.92 14.29 8.59
N ASP A 90 8.49 13.23 9.28
CA ASP A 90 7.28 12.45 8.97
C ASP A 90 7.25 11.91 7.53
N THR A 91 8.37 11.37 7.05
CA THR A 91 8.47 10.89 5.66
C THR A 91 9.00 9.47 5.53
N VAL A 92 8.50 8.78 4.49
CA VAL A 92 9.05 7.53 3.99
C VAL A 92 9.39 7.71 2.52
N ARG A 93 10.64 7.43 2.14
CA ARG A 93 11.09 7.46 0.75
C ARG A 93 11.47 6.06 0.30
N ILE A 94 10.96 5.65 -0.85
CA ILE A 94 11.25 4.36 -1.49
C ILE A 94 11.88 4.65 -2.85
N VAL A 95 13.05 4.09 -3.13
CA VAL A 95 13.74 4.24 -4.42
C VAL A 95 13.88 2.88 -5.08
N LEU A 96 13.13 2.68 -6.16
CA LEU A 96 13.20 1.48 -6.98
C LEU A 96 14.05 1.75 -8.23
N PRO A 97 15.23 1.13 -8.38
CA PRO A 97 16.00 1.21 -9.62
C PRO A 97 15.18 0.76 -10.81
N ARG A 98 15.29 1.51 -11.91
CA ARG A 98 14.54 1.24 -13.13
C ARG A 98 14.94 -0.10 -13.75
N THR A 99 16.18 -0.54 -13.56
CA THR A 99 16.68 -1.88 -13.94
C THR A 99 15.88 -2.99 -13.25
N CYS A 100 15.59 -2.86 -11.96
CA CYS A 100 14.76 -3.81 -11.22
C CYS A 100 13.27 -3.75 -11.60
N ALA A 101 12.82 -2.57 -12.04
CA ALA A 101 11.50 -2.38 -12.65
C ALA A 101 11.40 -2.94 -14.08
N GLY A 102 12.50 -3.46 -14.66
CA GLY A 102 12.54 -4.02 -16.01
C GLY A 102 12.83 -3.00 -17.11
N GLY A 103 13.33 -1.81 -16.77
CA GLY A 103 13.64 -0.75 -17.73
C GLY A 103 12.42 -0.04 -18.36
N PRO A 104 11.31 0.21 -17.64
CA PRO A 104 10.06 0.65 -18.26
C PRO A 104 10.16 2.04 -18.89
N ALA A 105 9.53 2.26 -20.04
CA ALA A 105 9.46 3.59 -20.68
C ALA A 105 8.42 4.51 -19.99
N TRP A 106 7.40 3.90 -19.42
CA TRP A 106 6.34 4.56 -18.65
C TRP A 106 5.98 3.71 -17.44
N VAL A 107 5.46 4.35 -16.39
CA VAL A 107 5.00 3.64 -15.19
C VAL A 107 3.63 4.13 -14.76
N ARG A 108 2.81 3.21 -14.27
CA ARG A 108 1.63 3.46 -13.46
C ARG A 108 1.93 2.96 -12.06
N VAL A 109 1.71 3.81 -11.08
CA VAL A 109 2.06 3.54 -9.69
C VAL A 109 0.81 3.48 -8.84
N ALA A 110 0.83 2.60 -7.84
CA ALA A 110 -0.13 2.60 -6.74
C ALA A 110 0.64 2.52 -5.43
N LEU A 111 0.27 3.38 -4.49
CA LEU A 111 0.85 3.46 -3.17
C LEU A 111 -0.16 2.92 -2.16
N ALA A 112 0.31 2.20 -1.16
CA ALA A 112 -0.53 1.75 -0.06
C ALA A 112 0.28 1.74 1.22
N THR A 113 -0.35 2.17 2.31
CA THR A 113 0.23 2.12 3.66
C THR A 113 -0.65 1.23 4.52
N TYR A 114 -0.05 0.32 5.28
CA TYR A 114 -0.74 -0.56 6.20
C TYR A 114 -0.18 -0.36 7.59
N LEU A 115 -1.05 -0.14 8.58
CA LEU A 115 -0.71 -0.14 10.00
C LEU A 115 -1.36 -1.37 10.63
N PHE A 116 -0.54 -2.24 11.21
CA PHE A 116 -1.01 -3.44 11.90
C PHE A 116 -0.94 -3.19 13.41
N ARG A 117 -2.11 -3.14 14.03
CA ARG A 117 -2.27 -3.19 15.48
C ARG A 117 -2.74 -4.58 15.86
N THR A 118 -2.50 -5.00 17.10
CA THR A 118 -2.81 -6.35 17.61
C THR A 118 -4.24 -6.83 17.37
N GLN A 119 -5.19 -5.94 17.06
CA GLN A 119 -6.58 -6.27 16.76
C GLN A 119 -7.14 -5.64 15.47
N ASP A 120 -6.41 -4.74 14.79
CA ASP A 120 -6.92 -3.97 13.66
C ASP A 120 -5.86 -3.77 12.56
N THR A 121 -6.27 -3.89 11.29
CA THR A 121 -5.47 -3.48 10.13
C THR A 121 -6.08 -2.25 9.50
N ILE A 122 -5.38 -1.13 9.59
CA ILE A 122 -5.75 0.13 8.93
C ILE A 122 -4.99 0.20 7.61
N SER A 123 -5.71 0.39 6.51
CA SER A 123 -5.13 0.61 5.18
C SER A 123 -5.43 2.04 4.75
N ASP A 124 -4.40 2.77 4.35
CA ASP A 124 -4.52 4.10 3.77
C ASP A 124 -4.07 4.05 2.30
N ASN A 125 -4.88 4.63 1.42
CA ASN A 125 -4.58 4.81 0.00
C ASN A 125 -4.56 6.31 -0.28
N PRO A 126 -3.39 6.94 -0.50
CA PRO A 126 -3.29 8.39 -0.69
C PRO A 126 -3.98 8.92 -1.96
N HIS A 127 -4.56 8.05 -2.78
CA HIS A 127 -5.41 8.44 -3.91
C HIS A 127 -6.90 8.58 -3.54
N ASP A 128 -7.30 8.12 -2.36
CA ASP A 128 -8.67 8.21 -1.86
C ASP A 128 -8.67 9.15 -0.64
N ASP A 129 -9.52 10.18 -0.68
CA ASP A 129 -9.64 11.24 0.32
C ASP A 129 -10.44 10.83 1.58
N GLY A 130 -10.55 9.53 1.86
CA GLY A 130 -11.25 9.02 3.03
C GLY A 130 -10.71 7.68 3.56
N PRO A 131 -10.88 7.37 4.86
CA PRO A 131 -10.48 6.09 5.43
C PRO A 131 -11.30 4.96 4.78
N VAL A 132 -10.65 4.15 3.95
CA VAL A 132 -11.23 2.93 3.41
C VAL A 132 -11.02 1.79 4.41
N PRO A 133 -12.10 1.15 4.91
CA PRO A 133 -11.96 -0.12 5.62
C PRO A 133 -11.16 -1.09 4.75
N SER A 134 -10.29 -1.88 5.37
CA SER A 134 -9.38 -2.85 4.73
C SER A 134 -10.08 -3.97 3.92
N TYR A 135 -11.41 -3.89 3.78
CA TYR A 135 -12.22 -4.66 2.85
C TYR A 135 -13.11 -3.72 2.02
N THR A 136 -12.60 -3.20 0.90
CA THR A 136 -13.51 -2.79 -0.18
C THR A 136 -14.22 -4.04 -0.69
N ARG A 137 -15.51 -4.18 -0.38
CA ARG A 137 -16.41 -5.03 -1.17
C ARG A 137 -16.24 -4.60 -2.62
N ARG A 138 -15.97 -5.54 -3.53
CA ARG A 138 -15.86 -5.29 -4.98
C ARG A 138 -17.01 -4.36 -5.38
N LEU A 139 -16.70 -3.14 -5.84
CA LEU A 139 -17.68 -2.32 -6.52
C LEU A 139 -18.08 -3.12 -7.76
N GLU A 140 -19.31 -3.62 -7.78
CA GLU A 140 -19.89 -4.15 -9.01
C GLU A 140 -19.87 -3.04 -10.07
N PRO A 141 -19.65 -3.38 -11.35
CA PRO A 141 -19.71 -2.40 -12.41
C PRO A 141 -21.04 -1.65 -12.36
N PRO A 142 -21.06 -0.33 -12.63
CA PRO A 142 -22.31 0.41 -12.77
C PRO A 142 -23.11 -0.24 -13.91
N GLY A 143 -24.13 -1.03 -13.57
CA GLY A 143 -24.94 -1.77 -14.53
C GLY A 143 -25.52 -3.12 -14.07
N GLN A 144 -25.07 -3.71 -12.95
CA GLN A 144 -25.62 -5.00 -12.46
C GLN A 144 -26.61 -4.88 -11.28
N ARG A 145 -27.42 -3.81 -11.22
CA ARG A 145 -28.59 -3.84 -10.34
C ARG A 145 -29.69 -4.67 -10.99
N GLY A 146 -29.87 -5.88 -10.47
CA GLY A 146 -31.15 -6.59 -10.59
C GLY A 146 -31.06 -7.95 -11.24
N ARG A 147 -30.64 -8.95 -10.47
CA ARG A 147 -31.40 -10.20 -10.40
C ARG A 147 -31.49 -10.61 -8.92
N PRO A 148 -32.69 -10.57 -8.31
CA PRO A 148 -32.88 -11.30 -7.07
C PRO A 148 -32.51 -12.76 -7.32
N SER A 149 -31.69 -13.31 -6.43
CA SER A 149 -31.38 -14.73 -6.41
C SER A 149 -32.68 -15.50 -6.15
N GLU A 150 -33.24 -16.09 -7.20
CA GLU A 150 -34.34 -17.05 -7.14
C GLU A 150 -33.81 -18.36 -6.56
N ALA A 151 -33.64 -18.39 -5.24
CA ALA A 151 -33.28 -19.58 -4.49
C ALA A 151 -33.94 -19.55 -3.11
N ALA A 152 -35.26 -19.75 -3.10
CA ALA A 152 -35.99 -20.23 -1.93
C ALA A 152 -37.38 -20.71 -2.36
N GLN A 153 -37.50 -22.00 -2.71
CA GLN A 153 -38.72 -22.78 -2.47
C GLN A 153 -38.40 -24.28 -2.58
N ALA A 154 -37.86 -24.81 -1.49
CA ALA A 154 -37.96 -26.23 -1.17
C ALA A 154 -38.63 -26.32 0.20
N GLY A 155 -39.85 -26.86 0.25
CA GLY A 155 -40.47 -27.39 1.47
C GLY A 155 -41.92 -26.96 1.72
N GLN A 156 -42.88 -27.80 1.33
CA GLN A 156 -44.01 -28.34 2.14
C GLN A 156 -45.06 -28.99 1.20
N ALA A 157 -45.14 -30.33 1.14
CA ALA A 157 -46.01 -31.22 1.94
C ALA A 157 -47.23 -31.66 1.07
N PRO A 158 -47.98 -32.76 1.36
CA PRO A 158 -48.03 -33.62 2.56
C PRO A 158 -47.31 -34.97 2.47
#